data_AF-A0AAP0LNL5-F1
#
_entry.id   AF-A0AAP0LNL5-F1
#
_cell.length_a   1.000
_cell.length_b   1.000
_cell.length_c   1.000
_cell.angle_alpha   90.00
_cell.angle_beta   90.00
_cell.angle_gamma   90.00
#
_symmetry.space_group_name_H-M   'P 1'
#
loop_
_entity.id
_entity.type
_entity.pdbx_description
1 polymer ?
#
loop_
_entity_poly.entity_id
_entity_poly.type
_entity_poly.pdbx_seq_one_letter_code
_entity_poly.pdbx_strand_id
1 'polypeptide(L)'
;MNAHMVLNEFTHGKQEKVSKIEFREVLSDILLGMAAGLKRDPIVILRMDGEDLQEFINGPCYETDMASIFSQIESPDGSMRDFIIKALDKLTVEQGMPPSSDS
;
A
#
# COMPACT_ATOMS: atom_id res chain seq x y z
N MET A 1 15.69 -14.13 -5.38
CA MET A 1 17.11 -14.11 -4.96
C MET A 1 17.32 -15.28 -4.00
N ASN A 2 18.25 -16.20 -4.25
CA ASN A 2 18.42 -17.37 -3.37
C ASN A 2 19.22 -16.97 -2.10
N ALA A 3 18.95 -17.59 -0.95
CA ALA A 3 19.56 -17.24 0.33
C ALA A 3 21.09 -17.45 0.38
N HIS A 4 21.61 -18.40 -0.40
CA HIS A 4 23.04 -18.68 -0.54
C HIS A 4 23.78 -17.53 -1.26
N MET A 5 23.14 -16.86 -2.22
CA MET A 5 23.72 -15.72 -2.94
C MET A 5 23.82 -14.50 -2.02
N VAL A 6 22.82 -14.30 -1.17
CA VAL A 6 22.81 -13.24 -0.15
C VAL A 6 23.95 -13.46 0.85
N LEU A 7 24.10 -14.68 1.37
CA LEU A 7 25.17 -15.00 2.32
C LEU A 7 26.56 -14.76 1.72
N ASN A 8 26.73 -15.04 0.42
CA ASN A 8 28.00 -14.87 -0.29
C ASN A 8 28.42 -13.39 -0.42
N GLU A 9 27.46 -12.47 -0.56
CA GLU A 9 27.71 -11.02 -0.51
C GLU A 9 28.21 -10.59 0.87
N PHE A 10 27.63 -11.15 1.94
CA PHE A 10 28.08 -10.85 3.31
C PHE A 10 29.47 -11.41 3.59
N THR A 11 29.82 -12.57 3.06
CA THR A 11 31.06 -13.29 3.42
C THR A 11 32.20 -13.10 2.44
N HIS A 12 31.98 -12.35 1.35
CA HIS A 12 32.91 -12.20 0.22
C HIS A 12 33.43 -13.55 -0.33
N GLY A 13 32.64 -14.62 -0.19
CA GLY A 13 33.01 -15.99 -0.55
C GLY A 13 34.12 -16.62 0.29
N LYS A 14 34.47 -16.07 1.45
CA LYS A 14 35.64 -16.49 2.25
C LYS A 14 35.34 -17.21 3.56
N GLN A 15 34.18 -16.99 4.18
CA GLN A 15 33.84 -17.58 5.49
C GLN A 15 32.35 -17.96 5.59
N GLU A 16 32.02 -18.88 6.50
CA GLU A 16 30.62 -19.19 6.84
C GLU A 16 29.99 -18.17 7.81
N LYS A 17 30.81 -17.32 8.45
CA LYS A 17 30.39 -16.37 9.48
C LYS A 17 31.01 -15.00 9.22
N VAL A 18 30.28 -13.95 9.60
CA VAL A 18 30.72 -12.55 9.50
C VAL A 18 30.70 -11.90 10.88
N SER A 19 31.54 -10.90 11.09
CA SER A 19 31.49 -10.11 12.34
C SER A 19 30.24 -9.22 12.36
N LYS A 20 29.83 -8.77 13.56
CA LYS A 20 28.71 -7.79 13.68
C LYS A 20 28.99 -6.48 12.95
N ILE A 21 30.26 -6.07 12.88
CA ILE A 21 30.67 -4.82 12.23
C ILE A 21 30.54 -4.98 10.71
N GLU A 22 31.13 -6.03 10.16
CA GLU A 22 31.07 -6.36 8.72
C GLU A 22 29.64 -6.57 8.24
N PHE A 23 28.82 -7.30 9.01
CA PHE A 23 27.41 -7.47 8.70
C PHE A 23 26.66 -6.12 8.61
N ARG A 24 26.92 -5.21 9.56
CA ARG A 24 26.29 -3.89 9.59
C ARG A 24 26.70 -3.06 8.38
N GLU A 25 27.97 -3.08 8.00
CA GLU A 25 28.50 -2.33 6.86
C GLU A 25 27.87 -2.82 5.56
N VAL A 26 27.91 -4.13 5.30
CA VAL A 26 27.33 -4.72 4.09
C VAL A 26 25.81 -4.48 4.02
N LEU A 27 25.08 -4.66 5.14
CA LEU A 27 23.65 -4.38 5.16
C LEU A 27 23.34 -2.90 4.89
N SER A 28 24.15 -1.99 5.42
CA SER A 28 24.01 -0.56 5.17
C SER A 28 24.17 -0.25 3.68
N ASP A 29 25.19 -0.82 3.03
CA ASP A 29 25.44 -0.61 1.60
C ASP A 29 24.32 -1.18 0.73
N ILE A 30 23.80 -2.36 1.08
CA ILE A 30 22.63 -2.96 0.41
C ILE A 30 21.42 -2.03 0.53
N LEU A 31 21.10 -1.55 1.73
CA LEU A 31 19.94 -0.69 1.96
C LEU A 31 20.08 0.67 1.26
N LEU A 32 21.27 1.26 1.27
CA LEU A 32 21.57 2.49 0.54
C LEU A 32 21.46 2.29 -0.97
N GLY A 33 21.94 1.15 -1.48
CA GLY A 33 21.79 0.76 -2.88
C GLY A 33 20.33 0.58 -3.30
N MET A 34 19.53 -0.08 -2.46
CA MET A 34 18.08 -0.21 -2.67
C MET A 34 17.39 1.16 -2.66
N ALA A 35 17.70 2.02 -1.69
CA ALA A 35 17.13 3.37 -1.61
C ALA A 35 17.50 4.22 -2.82
N ALA A 36 18.76 4.18 -3.27
CA ALA A 36 19.19 4.88 -4.48
C ALA A 36 18.51 4.31 -5.74
N GLY A 37 18.36 2.99 -5.82
CA GLY A 37 17.63 2.31 -6.88
C GLY A 37 16.16 2.75 -6.96
N LEU A 38 15.44 2.71 -5.84
CA LEU A 38 14.05 3.13 -5.74
C LEU A 38 13.85 4.62 -6.02
N LYS A 39 14.82 5.47 -5.65
CA LYS A 39 14.79 6.90 -5.97
C LYS A 39 14.92 7.15 -7.47
N ARG A 40 15.72 6.35 -8.17
CA ARG A 40 15.93 6.45 -9.62
C ARG A 40 14.76 5.84 -10.40
N ASP A 41 14.36 4.63 -10.00
CA ASP A 41 13.31 3.83 -10.63
C ASP A 41 12.23 3.52 -9.58
N PRO A 42 11.26 4.45 -9.38
CA PRO A 42 10.21 4.26 -8.40
C PRO A 42 9.30 3.07 -8.79
N ILE A 43 9.00 2.23 -7.82
CA ILE A 43 8.00 1.17 -7.96
C ILE A 43 6.65 1.73 -7.53
N VAL A 44 5.67 1.70 -8.41
CA VAL A 44 4.30 2.13 -8.09
C VAL A 44 3.58 0.98 -7.39
N ILE A 45 3.30 1.15 -6.09
CA ILE A 45 2.68 0.11 -5.24
C ILE A 45 1.15 0.23 -5.24
N LEU A 46 0.62 1.45 -5.31
CA LEU A 46 -0.79 1.75 -5.52
C LEU A 46 -0.93 2.87 -6.56
N ARG A 47 -1.89 2.72 -7.46
CA ARG A 47 -2.35 3.80 -8.35
C ARG A 47 -3.72 4.24 -7.88
N MET A 48 -3.89 5.54 -7.70
CA MET A 48 -5.17 6.17 -7.40
C MET A 48 -5.46 7.21 -8.46
N ASP A 49 -5.68 6.72 -9.68
CA ASP A 49 -6.09 7.53 -10.83
C ASP A 49 -7.62 7.62 -10.97
N GLY A 50 -8.35 6.93 -10.08
CA GLY A 50 -9.81 6.94 -10.01
C GLY A 50 -10.46 5.84 -10.85
N GLU A 51 -9.70 4.95 -11.50
CA GLU A 51 -10.25 3.83 -12.28
C GLU A 51 -11.14 2.93 -11.41
N ASP A 52 -10.66 2.49 -10.25
CA ASP A 52 -11.43 1.65 -9.32
C ASP A 52 -12.72 2.33 -8.83
N LEU A 53 -12.67 3.64 -8.54
CA LEU A 53 -13.84 4.40 -8.13
C LEU A 53 -14.85 4.55 -9.28
N GLN A 54 -14.34 4.76 -10.50
CA GLN A 54 -15.17 4.85 -11.69
C GLN A 54 -15.82 3.50 -12.02
N GLU A 55 -15.10 2.40 -11.86
CA GLU A 55 -15.61 1.05 -12.01
C GLU A 55 -16.67 0.76 -10.95
N PHE A 56 -16.40 1.10 -9.68
CA PHE A 56 -17.38 0.97 -8.60
C PHE A 56 -18.68 1.70 -8.94
N ILE A 57 -18.62 2.96 -9.36
CA ILE A 57 -19.80 3.80 -9.66
C ILE A 57 -20.61 3.28 -10.87
N ASN A 58 -19.95 2.81 -11.92
CA ASN A 58 -20.61 2.47 -13.18
C ASN A 58 -20.84 0.96 -13.36
N GLY A 59 -20.19 0.13 -12.55
CA GLY A 59 -20.21 -1.32 -12.64
C GLY A 59 -21.50 -1.87 -12.03
N PRO A 60 -22.38 -2.53 -12.82
CA PRO A 60 -23.63 -3.08 -12.30
C PRO A 60 -23.40 -4.19 -11.25
N CYS A 61 -22.21 -4.81 -11.23
CA CYS A 61 -21.84 -5.78 -10.21
C CYS A 61 -21.75 -5.20 -8.80
N TYR A 62 -21.58 -3.89 -8.65
CA TYR A 62 -21.45 -3.21 -7.35
C TYR A 62 -22.78 -2.66 -6.80
N GLU A 63 -23.90 -2.84 -7.51
CA GLU A 63 -25.20 -2.31 -7.08
C GLU A 63 -25.61 -2.86 -5.68
N THR A 64 -25.30 -4.13 -5.41
CA THR A 64 -25.57 -4.74 -4.10
C THR A 64 -24.71 -4.12 -3.00
N ASP A 65 -23.44 -3.81 -3.29
CA ASP A 65 -22.52 -3.18 -2.35
C ASP A 65 -22.95 -1.74 -2.05
N MET A 66 -23.36 -0.99 -3.07
CA MET A 66 -23.92 0.35 -2.91
C MET A 66 -25.20 0.36 -2.08
N ALA A 67 -26.12 -0.57 -2.34
CA ALA A 67 -27.34 -0.70 -1.56
C ALA A 67 -27.03 -1.03 -0.09
N SER A 68 -26.05 -1.91 0.15
CA SER A 68 -25.56 -2.23 1.49
C SER A 68 -24.98 -1.00 2.19
N ILE A 69 -24.09 -0.24 1.54
CA ILE A 69 -23.53 1.00 2.08
C ILE A 69 -24.66 1.99 2.41
N PHE A 70 -25.57 2.22 1.47
CA PHE A 70 -26.68 3.16 1.65
C PHE A 70 -27.55 2.79 2.84
N SER A 71 -27.85 1.51 3.05
CA SER A 71 -28.66 1.04 4.17
C SER A 71 -28.04 1.32 5.56
N GLN A 72 -26.72 1.49 5.62
CA GLN A 72 -25.99 1.76 6.86
C GLN A 72 -25.85 3.26 7.17
N ILE A 73 -26.26 4.15 6.26
CA ILE A 73 -26.15 5.60 6.44
C ILE A 73 -27.36 6.08 7.25
N GLU A 74 -27.19 6.19 8.56
CA GLU A 74 -28.18 6.80 9.44
C GLU A 74 -27.85 8.28 9.67
N SER A 75 -28.77 9.19 9.31
CA SER A 75 -28.66 10.59 9.74
C SER A 75 -30.04 11.26 9.87
N PRO A 76 -30.84 10.88 10.88
CA PRO A 76 -32.23 11.33 11.02
C PRO A 76 -32.41 12.86 10.97
N ASP A 77 -31.44 13.60 11.51
CA ASP A 77 -31.43 15.07 11.58
C ASP A 77 -30.27 15.70 10.80
N GLY A 78 -29.62 14.94 9.89
CA GLY A 78 -28.46 15.40 9.14
C GLY A 78 -28.81 16.22 7.90
N SER A 79 -27.94 17.16 7.56
CA SER A 79 -27.98 17.80 6.24
C SER A 79 -27.60 16.81 5.14
N MET A 80 -27.96 17.11 3.89
CA MET A 80 -27.49 16.33 2.73
C MET A 80 -25.96 16.20 2.70
N ARG A 81 -25.23 17.21 3.16
CA ARG A 81 -23.78 17.17 3.30
C ARG A 81 -23.34 16.08 4.28
N ASP A 82 -24.04 15.91 5.40
CA ASP A 82 -23.73 14.88 6.40
C ASP A 82 -23.98 13.48 5.86
N PHE A 83 -25.04 13.29 5.07
CA PHE A 83 -25.28 12.03 4.36
C PHE A 83 -24.17 11.71 3.36
N ILE A 84 -23.73 12.68 2.57
CA ILE A 84 -22.65 12.50 1.59
C ILE A 84 -21.33 12.17 2.31
N ILE A 85 -20.99 12.88 3.38
CA ILE A 85 -19.77 12.60 4.17
C ILE A 85 -19.82 11.16 4.69
N LYS A 86 -20.93 10.74 5.31
CA LYS A 86 -21.08 9.37 5.82
C LYS A 86 -21.03 8.31 4.73
N ALA A 87 -21.53 8.60 3.53
CA ALA A 87 -21.41 7.69 2.37
C ALA A 87 -19.95 7.52 1.96
N LEU A 88 -19.21 8.62 1.86
CA LEU A 88 -17.79 8.62 1.49
C LEU A 88 -16.92 7.93 2.55
N ASP A 89 -17.26 8.07 3.84
CA ASP A 89 -16.58 7.38 4.94
C ASP A 89 -16.70 5.85 4.90
N LYS A 90 -17.65 5.31 4.12
CA LYS A 90 -17.83 3.86 3.93
C LYS A 90 -17.00 3.29 2.79
N LEU A 91 -16.39 4.14 1.95
CA LEU A 91 -15.53 3.70 0.86
C LEU A 91 -14.15 3.33 1.39
N THR A 92 -13.56 2.28 0.83
CA THR A 92 -12.26 1.75 1.24
C THR A 92 -11.26 1.79 0.08
N VAL A 93 -10.05 1.30 0.32
CA VAL A 93 -9.03 1.13 -0.72
C VAL A 93 -9.50 0.29 -1.90
N GLU A 94 -10.43 -0.64 -1.69
CA GLU A 94 -11.02 -1.46 -2.76
C GLU A 94 -11.90 -0.64 -3.71
N GLN A 95 -12.44 0.49 -3.26
CA GLN A 95 -13.24 1.42 -4.07
C GLN A 95 -12.41 2.63 -4.55
N GLY A 96 -11.08 2.53 -4.52
CA GLY A 96 -10.18 3.58 -5.01
C GLY A 96 -9.90 4.73 -4.04
N MET A 97 -10.29 4.61 -2.76
CA MET A 97 -9.93 5.60 -1.75
C MET A 97 -8.49 5.41 -1.26
N PRO A 98 -7.77 6.48 -0.87
CA PRO A 98 -6.50 6.37 -0.18
C PRO A 98 -6.63 5.51 1.09
N PRO A 99 -5.62 4.67 1.42
CA PRO A 99 -5.59 4.05 2.73
C PRO A 99 -5.70 5.15 3.78
N SER A 100 -6.58 4.94 4.76
CA SER A 100 -6.65 5.82 5.92
C SER A 100 -5.26 5.90 6.52
N SER A 101 -4.72 7.11 6.66
CA SER A 101 -3.35 7.32 7.14
C SER A 101 -3.10 6.50 8.41
N ASP A 102 -1.99 5.75 8.46
CA ASP A 102 -1.53 5.08 9.68
C ASP A 102 -1.17 6.18 10.72
N SER A 103 -2.14 6.61 11.53
CA SER A 103 -1.92 7.51 12.67
C SER A 103 -2.18 6.79 13.98
#